data_AF-T1C7N4-F1
#
_entry.id   AF-T1C7N4-F1
#
_cell.length_a   1.000
_cell.length_b   1.000
_cell.length_c   1.000
_cell.angle_alpha   90.00
_cell.angle_beta   90.00
_cell.angle_gamma   90.00
#
_symmetry.space_group_name_H-M   'P 1'
#
loop_
_entity.id
_entity.type
_entity.pdbx_description
1 polymer ?
#
loop_
_entity_poly.entity_id
_entity_poly.type
_entity_poly.pdbx_seq_one_letter_code
_entity_poly.pdbx_strand_id
1 'polypeptide(L)' 'MNGGADSKATYKLGLEFRPIESLLFRGNFATAFRAPDLGYAFIGPSGFYSRTTDYYRCAVLQPNVPLDQCDYINV' A
#
# COMPACT_ATOMS: atom_id res chain seq x y z
N MET A 1 -17.05 11.91 20.33
CA MET A 1 -15.87 11.25 19.71
C MET A 1 -16.24 10.87 18.29
N ASN A 2 -15.77 11.61 17.29
CA ASN A 2 -16.03 11.32 15.88
C ASN A 2 -14.97 10.32 15.40
N GLY A 3 -15.39 9.06 15.21
CA GLY A 3 -14.56 8.01 14.61
C GLY A 3 -14.42 8.27 13.12
N GLY A 4 -13.17 8.25 12.62
CA GLY A 4 -12.84 8.45 11.22
C GLY A 4 -13.69 7.58 10.30
N ALA A 5 -14.15 8.18 9.22
CA ALA A 5 -15.01 7.56 8.21
C ALA A 5 -14.21 6.58 7.32
N ASP A 6 -13.72 5.50 7.92
CA ASP A 6 -13.18 4.31 7.21
C ASP A 6 -14.21 3.17 7.24
N SER A 7 -15.49 3.48 7.33
CA SER A 7 -16.58 2.50 7.32
C SER A 7 -17.20 2.40 5.93
N LYS A 8 -16.68 1.50 5.08
CA LYS A 8 -17.38 1.13 3.83
C LYS A 8 -18.45 0.09 4.14
N ALA A 9 -19.72 0.51 4.13
CA ALA A 9 -20.84 -0.41 4.27
C ALA A 9 -20.78 -1.48 3.19
N THR A 10 -20.63 -2.73 3.62
CA THR A 10 -20.54 -3.90 2.76
C THR A 10 -21.85 -4.66 2.85
N TYR A 11 -22.56 -4.82 1.74
CA TYR A 11 -23.87 -5.49 1.70
C TYR A 11 -23.81 -6.77 0.86
N LYS A 12 -24.61 -7.76 1.27
CA LYS A 12 -24.78 -9.05 0.61
C LYS A 12 -26.25 -9.38 0.51
N LEU A 13 -26.69 -9.72 -0.70
CA LEU A 13 -28.02 -10.21 -1.02
C LEU A 13 -27.87 -11.62 -1.60
N GLY A 14 -28.66 -12.55 -1.07
CA GLY A 14 -28.73 -13.93 -1.55
C GLY A 14 -30.16 -14.27 -1.92
N LEU A 15 -30.35 -14.91 -3.07
CA LEU A 15 -31.62 -15.45 -3.50
C LEU A 15 -31.44 -16.94 -3.79
N GLU A 16 -32.30 -17.76 -3.21
CA GLU A 16 -32.32 -19.20 -3.43
C GLU A 16 -33.70 -19.59 -3.92
N PHE A 17 -33.75 -20.22 -5.09
CA PHE A 17 -34.97 -20.70 -5.71
C PHE A 17 -34.85 -22.19 -5.98
N ARG A 18 -35.73 -22.99 -5.37
CA ARG A 18 -35.79 -24.44 -5.52
C ARG A 18 -37.10 -24.84 -6.20
N PRO A 19 -37.12 -24.98 -7.53
CA PRO A 19 -38.32 -25.39 -8.26
C PRO A 19 -38.71 -26.86 -8.03
N ILE A 20 -37.74 -27.74 -7.78
CA ILE A 20 -37.91 -29.17 -7.43
C ILE A 20 -36.80 -29.57 -6.44
N GLU A 21 -36.97 -30.64 -5.68
CA GLU A 21 -36.01 -31.04 -4.63
C GLU A 21 -34.60 -31.31 -5.15
N SER A 22 -34.47 -31.72 -6.42
CA SER A 22 -33.20 -32.03 -7.07
C SER A 22 -32.51 -30.84 -7.75
N LEU A 23 -33.14 -29.66 -7.81
CA LEU A 23 -32.61 -28.50 -8.53
C LEU A 23 -32.67 -27.24 -7.66
N LEU A 24 -31.51 -26.63 -7.43
CA LEU A 24 -31.35 -25.42 -6.64
C LEU A 24 -30.67 -24.35 -7.48
N PHE A 25 -31.37 -23.23 -7.67
CA PHE A 25 -30.83 -22.00 -8.23
C PHE A 25 -30.42 -21.06 -7.10
N ARG A 26 -29.17 -20.62 -7.11
CA ARG A 26 -28.62 -19.70 -6.10
C ARG A 26 -27.97 -18.50 -6.79
N GLY A 27 -28.55 -17.32 -6.57
CA GLY A 27 -27.96 -16.04 -6.93
C GLY A 27 -27.36 -15.37 -5.69
N ASN A 28 -26.11 -14.91 -5.77
CA ASN A 28 -25.50 -14.11 -4.71
C ASN A 28 -24.92 -12.84 -5.30
N PHE A 29 -25.27 -11.70 -4.70
CA PHE A 29 -24.67 -10.42 -4.99
C PHE A 29 -24.07 -9.85 -3.70
N ALA A 30 -22.75 -9.76 -3.65
CA ALA A 30 -22.03 -9.27 -2.48
C ALA A 30 -21.03 -8.22 -2.91
N THR A 31 -20.96 -7.14 -2.14
CA THR A 31 -19.82 -6.23 -2.16
C THR A 31 -18.78 -6.71 -1.14
N ALA A 32 -17.53 -6.31 -1.32
CA ALA A 32 -16.47 -6.54 -0.33
C ALA A 32 -15.67 -5.24 -0.12
N PHE A 33 -15.13 -5.07 1.08
CA PHE A 33 -14.15 -4.03 1.37
C PHE A 33 -12.76 -4.66 1.45
N ARG A 34 -11.81 -4.08 0.71
CA ARG A 34 -10.39 -4.38 0.83
C ARG A 34 -9.70 -3.11 1.29
N ALA A 35 -9.13 -3.16 2.49
CA ALA A 35 -8.32 -2.06 3.00
C ALA A 35 -7.01 -1.93 2.19
N PRO A 36 -6.49 -0.71 2.01
CA PRO A 36 -5.16 -0.50 1.42
C PRO A 36 -4.11 -1.13 2.33
N ASP A 37 -3.17 -1.87 1.74
CA ASP A 37 -2.01 -2.36 2.46
C ASP A 37 -1.05 -1.21 2.82
N LEU A 38 -0.18 -1.44 3.81
CA LEU A 38 0.78 -0.43 4.28
C LEU A 38 1.70 0.07 3.15
N GLY A 39 1.97 -0.77 2.14
CA GLY A 39 2.75 -0.37 0.98
C GLY A 39 2.03 0.71 0.18
N TYR A 40 0.77 0.48 -0.19
CA TYR A 40 -0.03 1.45 -0.93
C TYR A 40 -0.35 2.73 -0.12
N ALA A 41 -0.46 2.62 1.21
CA ALA A 41 -0.77 3.76 2.07
C ALA A 41 0.44 4.65 2.41
N PHE A 42 1.64 4.07 2.59
CA PHE A 42 2.82 4.78 3.09
C PHE A 42 3.97 4.88 2.11
N ILE A 43 3.99 4.06 1.06
CA ILE A 43 4.95 4.18 -0.03
C ILE A 43 4.23 5.00 -1.11
N GLY A 44 4.44 6.31 -1.08
CA GLY A 44 4.08 7.18 -2.22
C GLY A 44 4.71 6.65 -3.52
N PRO A 45 4.42 7.26 -4.70
CA PRO A 45 5.03 6.82 -5.96
C PRO A 45 6.53 6.64 -5.72
N SER A 46 7.01 5.41 -5.88
CA SER A 46 8.37 5.04 -5.51
C SER A 46 9.32 5.98 -6.25
N GLY A 47 9.81 6.99 -5.55
CA GLY A 47 10.78 7.92 -6.08
C GLY A 47 12.02 7.10 -6.39
N PHE A 48 12.25 6.84 -7.67
CA PHE A 48 13.47 6.19 -8.11
C PHE A 48 14.60 7.19 -7.85
N TYR A 49 15.26 7.09 -6.70
CA TYR A 49 16.46 7.86 -6.44
C TYR A 49 17.59 7.20 -7.22
N SER A 50 17.83 7.68 -8.45
CA SER A 50 18.96 7.22 -9.28
C SER A 50 20.32 7.61 -8.71
N ARG A 51 20.29 8.48 -7.69
CA ARG A 51 21.45 9.07 -7.04
C ARG A 51 21.16 9.09 -5.54
N THR A 52 22.03 8.47 -4.76
CA THR A 52 21.95 8.44 -3.30
C THR A 52 23.27 8.93 -2.73
N THR A 53 23.24 9.63 -1.59
CA THR A 53 24.46 10.12 -0.95
C THR A 53 25.02 9.01 -0.07
N ASP A 54 26.24 8.55 -0.36
CA ASP A 54 26.92 7.53 0.44
C ASP A 54 27.69 8.20 1.59
N TYR A 55 26.98 8.43 2.70
CA TYR A 55 27.56 9.02 3.91
C TYR A 55 28.71 8.20 4.50
N TYR A 56 28.69 6.87 4.31
CA TYR A 56 29.72 5.99 4.85
C TYR A 56 31.04 6.15 4.09
N ARG A 57 30.99 6.16 2.74
CA ARG A 57 32.18 6.42 1.92
C ARG A 57 32.74 7.83 2.14
N CYS A 58 31.88 8.84 2.31
CA CYS A 58 32.33 10.18 2.69
C CYS A 58 33.11 10.18 4.01
N ALA A 59 32.58 9.52 5.04
CA ALA A 59 33.24 9.46 6.35
C ALA A 59 34.59 8.73 6.33
N VAL A 60 34.76 7.72 5.46
CA VAL A 60 35.99 6.90 5.39
C VAL A 60 37.06 7.52 4.48
N LEU A 61 36.66 8.07 3.33
CA LEU A 61 37.60 8.54 2.30
C LEU A 61 37.87 10.05 2.37
N GLN A 62 36.95 10.82 2.95
CA GLN A 62 37.04 12.29 3.05
C GLN A 62 36.66 12.81 4.45
N PRO A 63 37.38 12.42 5.51
CA PRO A 63 37.01 12.73 6.91
C PRO A 63 37.08 14.22 7.29
N ASN A 64 37.75 15.05 6.49
CA ASN A 64 37.92 16.48 6.74
C ASN A 64 36.98 17.37 5.90
N VAL A 65 36.06 16.77 5.15
CA VAL A 65 35.10 17.50 4.30
C VAL A 65 33.72 17.34 4.91
N PRO A 66 32.91 18.42 5.01
CA PRO A 66 31.55 18.30 5.51
C PRO A 66 30.68 17.47 4.55
N LEU A 67 29.67 16.77 5.10
CA LEU A 67 28.88 15.76 4.38
C LEU A 67 28.07 16.31 3.19
N ASP A 68 27.96 17.62 3.07
CA ASP A 68 27.30 18.37 1.99
C ASP A 68 28.24 18.77 0.84
N GLN A 69 29.55 18.55 0.99
CA GLN A 69 30.58 18.89 -0.02
C GLN A 69 31.45 17.70 -0.45
N CYS A 70 31.06 16.48 -0.08
CA CYS A 70 31.76 15.26 -0.41
C CYS A 70 31.52 14.78 -1.86
N ASP A 71 32.52 14.15 -2.46
CA ASP A 71 32.45 13.65 -3.86
C ASP A 71 31.46 12.49 -4.05
N TYR A 72 31.00 11.86 -2.96
CA TYR A 72 30.00 10.78 -2.96
C TYR A 72 28.57 11.26 -2.70
N ILE A 73 28.31 12.53 -2.98
CA ILE A 73 26.97 13.12 -2.97
C ILE A 73 26.32 12.89 -4.32
N ASN A 74 25.10 12.34 -4.31
CA ASN A 74 24.33 12.04 -5.51
C ASN A 74 25.05 11.12 -6.52
N VAL A 75 25.69 10.06 -5.99
CA VAL A 75 26.32 8.98 -6.78
C VAL A 75 25.39 7.79 -7.00
#